data_AF-A0A7S4DGB3-F1
#
_entry.id   AF-A0A7S4DGB3-F1
#
_cell.length_a   1.000
_cell.length_b   1.000
_cell.length_c   1.000
_cell.angle_alpha   90.00
_cell.angle_beta   90.00
_cell.angle_gamma   90.00
#
_symmetry.space_group_name_H-M   'P 1'
#
loop_
_entity.id
_entity.type
_entity.pdbx_description
1 polymer ?
#
loop_
_entity_poly.entity_id
_entity_poly.type
_entity_poly.pdbx_seq_one_letter_code
_entity_poly.pdbx_strand_id
1 'polypeptide(L)'
;RNSAAARTSSEEARGIAAPMRRIFGRTPAEYVGSSERALAVVLDSKAEEPKKAKSHEKLERMLKEMKFILYGDGDKQVDDKKVTKLIRELRTTELTANLVMNIEKLGFEVPKSVAKILTYWLHDKQSYSDAIAYFERHRQLIPHLVNNFEKEEIALPCSEIVKEALVHPKLLKIAFDTNDGEVVYKILDYLKNKDVAFASEAYTMLDSIINCRQKDPNISSDMQKEHQKLVAKWIDANYEKFWKRIHAFLDPKGSHLIMEQMLKLVYQVLKTHRNYNIMMKYINEPENLKIVMKLLRVQNKKIQVMAFNVFKIFFANPEKNEKIVDILLPNLERIHKFLKLLGEDDDLEGKFEDDLQVLQEQLDELKKLQKTRQKQEEPISKSLTVPSYLGDSKQGDKEEVKGTPIGNSNTMETSVPSNQQV
;
A
#
# COMPACT_ATOMS: atom_id res chain seq x y z
N ARG A 1 -7.23 -3.79 98.12
CA ARG A 1 -7.98 -3.80 96.85
C ARG A 1 -7.39 -2.72 95.95
N ASN A 2 -6.81 -3.15 94.83
CA ASN A 2 -6.37 -2.41 93.64
C ASN A 2 -5.36 -1.26 93.83
N SER A 3 -4.09 -1.64 93.83
CA SER A 3 -2.97 -0.83 93.36
C SER A 3 -2.51 -1.36 91.98
N ALA A 4 -1.94 -0.46 91.16
CA ALA A 4 -1.26 -0.69 89.89
C ALA A 4 -2.13 -0.80 88.61
N ALA A 5 -2.23 0.32 87.89
CA ALA A 5 -1.80 0.46 86.48
C ALA A 5 -2.38 1.75 85.85
N ALA A 6 -1.82 2.89 86.23
CA ALA A 6 -2.03 4.16 85.53
C ALA A 6 -0.77 5.01 85.69
N ARG A 7 0.17 4.87 84.74
CA ARG A 7 1.27 5.78 84.39
C ARG A 7 2.18 5.11 83.35
N THR A 8 2.89 5.94 82.58
CA THR A 8 3.64 5.68 81.33
C THR A 8 2.72 5.75 80.09
N SER A 9 2.89 6.65 79.12
CA SER A 9 3.95 7.62 78.83
C SER A 9 3.37 8.74 77.96
N SER A 10 3.60 10.00 78.37
CA SER A 10 3.29 11.21 77.63
C SER A 10 4.57 11.80 77.05
N GLU A 11 5.18 11.16 76.06
CA GLU A 11 6.36 11.72 75.39
C GLU A 11 6.64 10.94 74.11
N GLU A 12 5.96 11.30 73.02
CA GLU A 12 6.36 11.05 71.61
C GLU A 12 5.20 11.41 70.66
N ALA A 13 4.97 12.70 70.41
CA ALA A 13 4.25 13.17 69.21
C ALA A 13 4.37 14.70 69.03
N ARG A 14 5.60 15.25 69.08
CA ARG A 14 5.91 16.54 68.44
C ARG A 14 6.70 16.23 67.18
N GLY A 15 5.99 16.08 66.07
CA GLY A 15 6.57 15.79 64.76
C GLY A 15 5.74 16.39 63.64
N ILE A 16 6.06 17.65 63.30
CA ILE A 16 6.01 18.26 61.96
C ILE A 16 4.72 18.00 61.15
N ALA A 17 3.83 19.00 61.16
CA ALA A 17 2.78 19.14 60.16
C ALA A 17 3.40 19.31 58.76
N ALA A 18 3.37 18.24 57.96
CA ALA A 18 3.54 18.33 56.51
C ALA A 18 2.18 18.64 55.86
N PRO A 19 2.08 19.56 54.88
CA PRO A 19 0.79 19.96 54.35
C PRO A 19 0.18 18.84 53.52
N MET A 20 -1.08 18.51 53.83
CA MET A 20 -1.96 17.67 53.01
C MET A 20 -1.96 18.15 51.54
N ARG A 21 -1.31 17.41 50.65
CA ARG A 21 -1.57 17.46 49.21
C ARG A 21 -1.93 16.06 48.73
N ARG A 22 -3.19 15.67 48.85
CA ARG A 22 -3.77 14.48 48.19
C ARG A 22 -5.29 14.44 48.37
N ILE A 23 -6.02 15.32 47.69
CA ILE A 23 -7.49 15.18 47.54
C ILE A 23 -7.99 15.47 46.10
N PHE A 24 -7.23 16.16 45.23
CA PHE A 24 -7.58 16.31 43.81
C PHE A 24 -6.46 15.78 42.90
N GLY A 25 -6.80 14.85 42.01
CA GLY A 25 -5.89 14.43 40.92
C GLY A 25 -5.56 15.61 40.00
N ARG A 26 -4.45 15.51 39.24
CA ARG A 26 -4.05 16.58 38.32
C ARG A 26 -5.11 16.81 37.25
N THR A 27 -5.24 18.06 36.81
CA THR A 27 -6.09 18.45 35.69
C THR A 27 -5.43 18.10 34.33
N PRO A 28 -6.22 17.98 33.25
CA PRO A 28 -5.67 17.77 31.90
C PRO A 28 -4.57 18.78 31.50
N ALA A 29 -4.76 20.06 31.81
CA ALA A 29 -3.77 21.11 31.54
C ALA A 29 -2.46 20.90 32.34
N GLU A 30 -2.56 20.46 33.59
CA GLU A 30 -1.37 20.14 34.40
C GLU A 30 -0.63 18.90 33.88
N TYR A 31 -1.34 17.91 33.33
CA TYR A 31 -0.72 16.77 32.66
C TYR A 31 0.05 17.23 31.42
N VAL A 32 -0.59 18.00 30.52
CA VAL A 32 0.03 18.50 29.28
C VAL A 32 1.25 19.37 29.59
N GLY A 33 1.10 20.40 30.42
CA GLY A 33 2.21 21.29 30.78
C GLY A 33 3.32 20.58 31.55
N SER A 34 3.01 19.53 32.33
CA SER A 34 4.04 18.71 32.98
C SER A 34 4.80 17.84 32.00
N SER A 35 4.13 17.32 30.97
CA SER A 35 4.77 16.58 29.89
C SER A 35 5.67 17.48 29.06
N GLU A 36 5.26 18.71 28.72
CA GLU A 36 6.12 19.65 27.99
C GLU A 36 7.42 19.97 28.73
N ARG A 37 7.31 20.28 30.04
CA ARG A 37 8.50 20.54 30.87
C ARG A 37 9.40 19.31 31.00
N ALA A 38 8.81 18.12 31.13
CA ALA A 38 9.57 16.87 31.22
C ALA A 38 10.30 16.58 29.90
N LEU A 39 9.59 16.70 28.77
CA LEU A 39 10.12 16.53 27.42
C LEU A 39 11.27 17.51 27.15
N ALA A 40 11.12 18.78 27.53
CA ALA A 40 12.17 19.78 27.37
C ALA A 40 13.48 19.37 28.07
N VAL A 41 13.40 18.77 29.27
CA VAL A 41 14.59 18.29 29.99
C VAL A 41 15.16 17.02 29.35
N VAL A 42 14.30 16.10 28.88
CA VAL A 42 14.74 14.88 28.18
C VAL A 42 15.54 15.23 26.92
N LEU A 43 15.10 16.25 26.18
CA LEU A 43 15.73 16.68 24.93
C LEU A 43 16.90 17.66 25.12
N ASP A 44 17.11 18.19 26.33
CA ASP A 44 18.19 19.13 26.62
C ASP A 44 19.55 18.41 26.61
N SER A 45 20.40 18.73 25.63
CA SER A 45 21.74 18.16 25.53
C SER A 45 22.64 18.49 26.72
N LYS A 46 22.35 19.57 27.46
CA LYS A 46 23.11 20.02 28.64
C LYS A 46 22.61 19.41 29.95
N ALA A 47 21.44 18.76 29.97
CA ALA A 47 20.92 18.15 31.18
C ALA A 47 21.70 16.88 31.56
N GLU A 48 22.00 16.75 32.85
CA GLU A 48 22.67 15.57 33.42
C GLU A 48 21.80 14.31 33.28
N GLU A 49 22.44 13.15 33.09
CA GLU A 49 21.76 11.88 32.83
C GLU A 49 20.75 11.47 33.92
N PRO A 50 21.05 11.60 35.24
CA PRO A 50 20.07 11.31 36.29
C PRO A 50 18.82 12.21 36.21
N LYS A 51 19.00 13.47 35.80
CA LYS A 51 17.92 14.43 35.63
C LYS A 51 17.08 14.11 34.39
N LYS A 52 17.71 13.66 33.31
CA LYS A 52 17.02 13.15 32.11
C LYS A 52 16.20 11.91 32.42
N ALA A 53 16.79 10.90 33.06
CA ALA A 53 16.11 9.67 33.45
C ALA A 53 14.86 9.94 34.31
N LYS A 54 14.99 10.80 35.34
CA LYS A 54 13.85 11.20 36.18
C LYS A 54 12.77 11.97 35.41
N SER A 55 13.16 12.78 34.45
CA SER A 55 12.22 13.53 33.61
C SER A 55 11.53 12.62 32.59
N HIS A 56 12.24 11.62 32.07
CA HIS A 56 11.71 10.58 31.21
C HIS A 56 10.65 9.72 31.92
N GLU A 57 10.95 9.21 33.11
CA GLU A 57 9.98 8.46 33.94
C GLU A 57 8.73 9.32 34.25
N LYS A 58 8.95 10.61 34.52
CA LYS A 58 7.85 11.55 34.73
C LYS A 58 7.01 11.71 33.47
N LEU A 59 7.63 11.86 32.29
CA LEU A 59 6.93 11.98 31.00
C LEU A 59 6.09 10.73 30.73
N GLU A 60 6.67 9.54 30.87
CA GLU A 60 5.97 8.27 30.67
C GLU A 60 4.73 8.17 31.56
N ARG A 61 4.87 8.48 32.86
CA ARG A 61 3.75 8.51 33.79
C ARG A 61 2.67 9.51 33.35
N MET A 62 3.02 10.72 32.92
CA MET A 62 2.02 11.70 32.48
C MET A 62 1.25 11.24 31.25
N LEU A 63 1.94 10.64 30.26
CA LEU A 63 1.29 10.11 29.06
C LEU A 63 0.41 8.90 29.38
N LYS A 64 0.81 8.07 30.36
CA LYS A 64 -0.03 6.97 30.86
C LYS A 64 -1.33 7.50 31.49
N GLU A 65 -1.26 8.56 32.29
CA GLU A 65 -2.45 9.21 32.85
C GLU A 65 -3.33 9.84 31.76
N MET A 66 -2.73 10.45 30.73
CA MET A 66 -3.49 10.96 29.58
C MET A 66 -4.22 9.84 28.84
N LYS A 67 -3.56 8.70 28.59
CA LYS A 67 -4.23 7.52 28.02
C LYS A 67 -5.38 7.05 28.89
N PHE A 68 -5.20 7.01 30.20
CA PHE A 68 -6.26 6.63 31.14
C PHE A 68 -7.47 7.57 31.05
N ILE A 69 -7.25 8.88 30.87
CA ILE A 69 -8.34 9.84 30.63
C ILE A 69 -9.11 9.50 29.35
N LEU A 70 -8.43 9.06 28.29
CA LEU A 70 -9.05 8.78 26.98
C LEU A 70 -9.77 7.42 26.93
N TYR A 71 -9.20 6.39 27.53
CA TYR A 71 -9.67 5.00 27.39
C TYR A 71 -10.33 4.41 28.66
N GLY A 72 -10.10 5.01 29.84
CA GLY A 72 -10.51 4.43 31.12
C GLY A 72 -9.68 3.19 31.53
N ASP A 73 -10.16 2.46 32.54
CA ASP A 73 -9.60 1.18 33.03
C ASP A 73 -10.52 -0.03 32.84
N GLY A 74 -11.51 0.06 31.96
CA GLY A 74 -12.50 -1.01 31.71
C GLY A 74 -13.63 -1.06 32.75
N ASP A 75 -13.37 -0.65 33.99
CA ASP A 75 -14.36 -0.61 35.08
C ASP A 75 -15.00 0.78 35.25
N LYS A 76 -14.31 1.86 34.87
CA LYS A 76 -14.83 3.24 34.95
C LYS A 76 -15.18 3.81 33.59
N GLN A 77 -16.38 4.40 33.52
CA GLN A 77 -16.81 5.19 32.38
C GLN A 77 -15.91 6.41 32.20
N VAL A 78 -15.54 6.69 30.95
CA VAL A 78 -14.71 7.84 30.57
C VAL A 78 -15.43 9.15 30.91
N ASP A 79 -14.69 10.10 31.51
CA ASP A 79 -15.22 11.44 31.82
C ASP A 79 -15.06 12.36 30.61
N ASP A 80 -16.12 12.50 29.82
CA ASP A 80 -16.15 13.30 28.58
C ASP A 80 -15.67 14.74 28.77
N LYS A 81 -15.90 15.33 29.96
CA LYS A 81 -15.42 16.70 30.26
C LYS A 81 -13.90 16.73 30.39
N LYS A 82 -13.29 15.69 30.95
CA LYS A 82 -11.82 15.57 31.03
C LYS A 82 -11.22 15.26 29.66
N VAL A 83 -11.86 14.41 28.85
CA VAL A 83 -11.43 14.15 27.46
C VAL A 83 -11.45 15.44 26.65
N THR A 84 -12.58 16.15 26.63
CA THR A 84 -12.73 17.41 25.89
C THR A 84 -11.65 18.43 26.31
N LYS A 85 -11.40 18.56 27.61
CA LYS A 85 -10.34 19.44 28.13
C LYS A 85 -8.96 18.96 27.70
N LEU A 86 -8.65 17.67 27.79
CA LEU A 86 -7.35 17.12 27.38
C LEU A 86 -7.09 17.37 25.91
N ILE A 87 -8.04 17.05 25.03
CA ILE A 87 -7.92 17.28 23.59
C ILE A 87 -7.72 18.76 23.29
N ARG A 88 -8.46 19.64 23.96
CA ARG A 88 -8.28 21.10 23.82
C ARG A 88 -6.84 21.50 24.14
N GLU A 89 -6.26 21.02 25.23
CA GLU A 89 -4.87 21.32 25.61
C GLU A 89 -3.86 20.74 24.59
N LEU A 90 -4.06 19.50 24.12
CA LEU A 90 -3.22 18.87 23.09
C LEU A 90 -3.26 19.64 21.76
N ARG A 91 -4.40 20.26 21.43
CA ARG A 91 -4.61 21.08 20.22
C ARG A 91 -3.94 22.44 20.31
N THR A 92 -3.97 23.07 21.49
CA THR A 92 -3.47 24.44 21.69
C THR A 92 -1.98 24.52 22.04
N THR A 93 -1.37 23.39 22.40
CA THR A 93 0.05 23.29 22.77
C THR A 93 0.89 22.64 21.67
N GLU A 94 2.21 22.76 21.77
CA GLU A 94 3.17 22.12 20.85
C GLU A 94 3.62 20.74 21.36
N LEU A 95 3.05 20.24 22.46
CA LEU A 95 3.40 18.94 23.03
C LEU A 95 3.31 17.81 21.99
N THR A 96 2.20 17.73 21.25
CA THR A 96 1.95 16.65 20.29
C THR A 96 3.00 16.66 19.17
N ALA A 97 3.23 17.82 18.56
CA ALA A 97 4.26 17.98 17.53
C ALA A 97 5.66 17.65 18.07
N ASN A 98 6.02 18.15 19.26
CA ASN A 98 7.34 17.90 19.85
C ASN A 98 7.57 16.43 20.23
N LEU A 99 6.54 15.72 20.68
CA LEU A 99 6.60 14.28 20.97
C LEU A 99 6.85 13.48 19.68
N VAL A 100 6.11 13.80 18.61
CA VAL A 100 6.26 13.10 17.32
C VAL A 100 7.60 13.40 16.67
N MET A 101 8.03 14.67 16.66
CA MET A 101 9.29 15.10 16.02
C MET A 101 10.57 14.63 16.73
N ASN A 102 10.44 14.03 17.91
CA ASN A 102 11.56 13.46 18.66
C ASN A 102 11.29 12.02 19.10
N ILE A 103 10.33 11.33 18.47
CA ILE A 103 9.80 10.04 18.92
C ILE A 103 10.89 8.98 19.13
N GLU A 104 11.97 9.04 18.34
CA GLU A 104 13.13 8.15 18.42
C GLU A 104 13.99 8.33 19.68
N LYS A 105 13.87 9.47 20.36
CA LYS A 105 14.67 9.80 21.56
C LYS A 105 13.93 9.48 22.86
N LEU A 106 12.69 8.97 22.78
CA LEU A 106 11.80 8.89 23.93
C LEU A 106 11.74 7.50 24.57
N GLY A 107 12.66 6.60 24.25
CA GLY A 107 12.66 5.23 24.77
C GLY A 107 11.44 4.42 24.31
N PHE A 108 11.27 3.21 24.86
CA PHE A 108 10.33 2.22 24.29
C PHE A 108 8.85 2.46 24.61
N GLU A 109 8.50 2.92 25.82
CA GLU A 109 7.11 3.02 26.27
C GLU A 109 6.40 4.35 25.87
N VAL A 110 7.17 5.41 25.67
CA VAL A 110 6.61 6.72 25.29
C VAL A 110 6.02 6.71 23.88
N PRO A 111 6.71 6.22 22.82
CA PRO A 111 6.14 6.12 21.47
C PRO A 111 4.82 5.36 21.42
N LYS A 112 4.70 4.24 22.15
CA LYS A 112 3.44 3.50 22.26
C LYS A 112 2.33 4.36 22.87
N SER A 113 2.67 5.14 23.88
CA SER A 113 1.71 6.03 24.54
C SER A 113 1.28 7.18 23.63
N VAL A 114 2.22 7.75 22.90
CA VAL A 114 2.00 8.75 21.85
C VAL A 114 1.05 8.18 20.78
N ALA A 115 1.34 7.00 20.24
CA ALA A 115 0.49 6.34 19.24
C ALA A 115 -0.96 6.16 19.72
N LYS A 116 -1.18 5.66 20.94
CA LYS A 116 -2.54 5.53 21.49
C LYS A 116 -3.25 6.87 21.68
N ILE A 117 -2.57 7.91 22.14
CA ILE A 117 -3.18 9.25 22.30
C ILE A 117 -3.57 9.83 20.94
N LEU A 118 -2.68 9.80 19.94
CA LEU A 118 -2.96 10.38 18.63
C LEU A 118 -3.99 9.56 17.84
N THR A 119 -3.93 8.23 17.89
CA THR A 119 -4.94 7.37 17.23
C THR A 119 -6.31 7.52 17.87
N TYR A 120 -6.41 7.76 19.19
CA TYR A 120 -7.68 8.15 19.80
C TYR A 120 -8.19 9.47 19.21
N TRP A 121 -7.34 10.49 19.19
CA TRP A 121 -7.73 11.82 18.73
C TRP A 121 -8.14 11.83 17.25
N LEU A 122 -7.49 11.00 16.43
CA LEU A 122 -7.84 10.79 15.02
C LEU A 122 -9.08 9.88 14.82
N HIS A 123 -9.67 9.32 15.87
CA HIS A 123 -10.92 8.55 15.78
C HIS A 123 -12.11 9.21 16.48
N ASP A 124 -11.86 10.06 17.47
CA ASP A 124 -12.91 10.67 18.26
C ASP A 124 -13.78 11.59 17.40
N LYS A 125 -15.04 11.21 17.17
CA LYS A 125 -15.98 11.95 16.33
C LYS A 125 -16.18 13.39 16.76
N GLN A 126 -16.03 13.70 18.05
CA GLN A 126 -16.23 15.05 18.58
C GLN A 126 -15.06 15.97 18.28
N SER A 127 -13.84 15.44 18.26
CA SER A 127 -12.60 16.22 18.09
C SER A 127 -11.78 15.85 16.84
N TYR A 128 -12.32 14.99 15.98
CA TYR A 128 -11.65 14.55 14.75
C TYR A 128 -11.24 15.72 13.86
N SER A 129 -12.12 16.70 13.65
CA SER A 129 -11.84 17.89 12.84
C SER A 129 -10.67 18.71 13.40
N ASP A 130 -10.53 18.78 14.72
CA ASP A 130 -9.42 19.43 15.40
C ASP A 130 -8.09 18.68 15.19
N ALA A 131 -8.12 17.34 15.23
CA ALA A 131 -6.95 16.52 14.93
C ALA A 131 -6.47 16.78 13.50
N ILE A 132 -7.39 16.75 12.53
CA ILE A 132 -7.07 17.02 11.12
C ILE A 132 -6.45 18.42 10.98
N ALA A 133 -7.07 19.45 11.56
CA ALA A 133 -6.55 20.82 11.50
C ALA A 133 -5.15 20.95 12.13
N TYR A 134 -4.89 20.22 13.22
CA TYR A 134 -3.57 20.18 13.85
C TYR A 134 -2.52 19.56 12.94
N PHE A 135 -2.80 18.41 12.33
CA PHE A 135 -1.89 17.77 11.38
C PHE A 135 -1.71 18.60 10.09
N GLU A 136 -2.74 19.32 9.62
CA GLU A 136 -2.62 20.24 8.48
C GLU A 136 -1.67 21.41 8.77
N ARG A 137 -1.65 21.89 10.02
CA ARG A 137 -0.72 22.93 10.49
C ARG A 137 0.71 22.41 10.62
N HIS A 138 0.88 21.15 11.03
CA HIS A 138 2.19 20.51 11.21
C HIS A 138 2.43 19.45 10.12
N ARG A 139 2.56 19.91 8.88
CA ARG A 139 2.67 19.03 7.70
C ARG A 139 3.87 18.07 7.75
N GLN A 140 4.89 18.40 8.53
CA GLN A 140 6.09 17.58 8.71
C GLN A 140 5.86 16.29 9.50
N LEU A 141 4.77 16.17 10.27
CA LEU A 141 4.56 15.03 11.18
C LEU A 141 4.44 13.71 10.43
N ILE A 142 3.65 13.66 9.36
CA ILE A 142 3.42 12.44 8.57
C ILE A 142 4.72 11.97 7.90
N PRO A 143 5.46 12.81 7.13
CA PRO A 143 6.74 12.40 6.57
C PRO A 143 7.75 11.96 7.63
N HIS A 144 7.78 12.63 8.79
CA HIS A 144 8.68 12.27 9.88
C HIS A 144 8.36 10.89 10.50
N LEU A 145 7.07 10.59 10.71
CA LEU A 145 6.63 9.26 11.17
C LEU A 145 6.97 8.17 10.16
N VAL A 146 6.74 8.43 8.86
CA VAL A 146 7.10 7.48 7.80
C VAL A 146 8.61 7.26 7.75
N ASN A 147 9.43 8.30 7.90
CA ASN A 147 10.89 8.13 7.96
C ASN A 147 11.33 7.33 9.19
N ASN A 148 10.73 7.57 10.35
CA ASN A 148 11.07 6.83 11.57
C ASN A 148 10.56 5.39 11.60
N PHE A 149 9.67 4.99 10.69
CA PHE A 149 9.26 3.60 10.54
C PHE A 149 10.45 2.66 10.26
N GLU A 150 11.54 3.15 9.67
CA GLU A 150 12.77 2.36 9.44
C GLU A 150 13.45 1.86 10.73
N LYS A 151 13.07 2.41 11.90
CA LYS A 151 13.56 2.00 13.21
C LYS A 151 12.60 0.99 13.84
N GLU A 152 12.99 -0.29 13.84
CA GLU A 152 12.14 -1.42 14.27
C GLU A 152 11.46 -1.21 15.64
N GLU A 153 12.18 -0.66 16.62
CA GLU A 153 11.68 -0.43 17.99
C GLU A 153 10.45 0.49 18.06
N ILE A 154 10.31 1.41 17.09
CA ILE A 154 9.24 2.41 17.04
C ILE A 154 8.40 2.31 15.77
N ALA A 155 8.64 1.30 14.93
CA ALA A 155 7.94 1.10 13.67
C ALA A 155 6.42 0.98 13.88
N LEU A 156 5.98 0.15 14.82
CA LEU A 156 4.56 -0.06 15.10
C LEU A 156 3.86 1.20 15.63
N PRO A 157 4.39 1.93 16.63
CA PRO A 157 3.85 3.24 17.00
C PRO A 157 3.73 4.22 15.83
N CYS A 158 4.73 4.28 14.95
CA CYS A 158 4.71 5.19 13.80
C CYS A 158 3.63 4.79 12.79
N SER A 159 3.55 3.50 12.44
CA SER A 159 2.56 3.01 11.46
C SER A 159 1.13 3.12 11.98
N GLU A 160 0.88 2.91 13.28
CA GLU A 160 -0.45 3.10 13.88
C GLU A 160 -0.96 4.53 13.65
N ILE A 161 -0.12 5.55 13.87
CA ILE A 161 -0.50 6.95 13.65
C ILE A 161 -0.68 7.24 12.16
N VAL A 162 0.25 6.79 11.31
CA VAL A 162 0.22 7.05 9.85
C VAL A 162 -1.03 6.44 9.22
N LYS A 163 -1.35 5.17 9.56
CA LYS A 163 -2.54 4.48 9.03
C LYS A 163 -3.84 5.15 9.43
N GLU A 164 -3.86 5.88 10.54
CA GLU A 164 -5.04 6.60 10.99
C GLU A 164 -5.15 7.99 10.34
N ALA A 165 -4.03 8.70 10.26
CA ALA A 165 -3.97 10.01 9.65
C ALA A 165 -4.30 9.96 8.14
N LEU A 166 -3.73 9.01 7.40
CA LEU A 166 -3.81 8.96 5.93
C LEU A 166 -5.14 8.43 5.38
N VAL A 167 -6.06 8.02 6.25
CA VAL A 167 -7.45 7.78 5.86
C VAL A 167 -8.12 9.09 5.45
N HIS A 168 -7.80 10.20 6.12
CA HIS A 168 -8.46 11.48 5.85
C HIS A 168 -7.94 12.13 4.56
N PRO A 169 -8.81 12.52 3.60
CA PRO A 169 -8.42 13.07 2.31
C PRO A 169 -7.46 14.26 2.37
N LYS A 170 -7.62 15.16 3.35
CA LYS A 170 -6.73 16.32 3.50
C LYS A 170 -5.30 15.93 3.89
N LEU A 171 -5.15 14.94 4.78
CA LEU A 171 -3.85 14.48 5.23
C LEU A 171 -3.19 13.57 4.19
N LEU A 172 -4.00 12.75 3.52
CA LEU A 172 -3.57 12.00 2.33
C LEU A 172 -3.01 12.93 1.25
N LYS A 173 -3.70 14.03 0.97
CA LYS A 173 -3.22 15.03 0.01
C LYS A 173 -1.85 15.60 0.40
N ILE A 174 -1.61 15.88 1.69
CA ILE A 174 -0.28 16.32 2.17
C ILE A 174 0.78 15.25 1.87
N ALA A 175 0.47 13.96 2.10
CA ALA A 175 1.40 12.87 1.81
C ALA A 175 1.71 12.75 0.30
N PHE A 176 0.72 12.95 -0.57
CA PHE A 176 0.93 12.97 -2.02
C PHE A 176 1.68 14.21 -2.51
N ASP A 177 1.41 15.39 -1.95
CA ASP A 177 2.06 16.63 -2.34
C ASP A 177 3.53 16.71 -1.82
N THR A 178 3.86 15.99 -0.75
CA THR A 178 5.22 15.99 -0.17
C THR A 178 6.21 15.31 -1.10
N ASN A 179 7.16 16.09 -1.63
CA ASN A 179 8.23 15.61 -2.52
C ASN A 179 7.71 14.72 -3.66
N ASP A 180 6.59 15.10 -4.27
CA ASP A 180 5.96 14.35 -5.38
C ASP A 180 5.66 12.88 -5.02
N GLY A 181 5.01 12.69 -3.87
CA GLY A 181 4.56 11.39 -3.38
C GLY A 181 5.65 10.51 -2.77
N GLU A 182 6.79 11.08 -2.39
CA GLU A 182 7.91 10.31 -1.82
C GLU A 182 7.52 9.56 -0.55
N VAL A 183 6.54 10.05 0.21
CA VAL A 183 5.95 9.33 1.35
C VAL A 183 5.47 7.93 0.96
N VAL A 184 4.78 7.81 -0.18
CA VAL A 184 4.26 6.52 -0.69
C VAL A 184 5.40 5.62 -1.15
N TYR A 185 6.39 6.19 -1.85
CA TYR A 185 7.53 5.43 -2.38
C TYR A 185 8.47 4.95 -1.27
N LYS A 186 8.67 5.73 -0.21
CA LYS A 186 9.42 5.31 0.97
C LYS A 186 8.73 4.15 1.70
N ILE A 187 7.39 4.17 1.81
CA ILE A 187 6.63 3.02 2.33
C ILE A 187 6.84 1.79 1.47
N LEU A 188 6.79 1.93 0.13
CA LEU A 188 7.10 0.84 -0.79
C LEU A 188 8.52 0.30 -0.58
N ASP A 189 9.51 1.15 -0.31
CA ASP A 189 10.88 0.70 -0.05
C ASP A 189 11.00 -0.15 1.23
N TYR A 190 10.16 0.09 2.24
CA TYR A 190 10.11 -0.75 3.45
C TYR A 190 9.60 -2.16 3.22
N LEU A 191 8.78 -2.39 2.18
CA LEU A 191 8.32 -3.74 1.82
C LEU A 191 9.45 -4.66 1.33
N LYS A 192 10.63 -4.10 1.03
CA LYS A 192 11.84 -4.86 0.64
C LYS A 192 12.58 -5.44 1.86
N ASN A 193 12.17 -5.10 3.08
CA ASN A 193 12.79 -5.64 4.29
C ASN A 193 12.66 -7.18 4.30
N LYS A 194 13.71 -7.86 4.78
CA LYS A 194 13.74 -9.32 4.91
C LYS A 194 12.87 -9.82 6.06
N ASP A 195 12.65 -8.99 7.07
CA ASP A 195 11.67 -9.28 8.12
C ASP A 195 10.26 -9.16 7.55
N VAL A 196 9.59 -10.31 7.47
CA VAL A 196 8.23 -10.45 6.92
C VAL A 196 7.21 -9.69 7.77
N ALA A 197 7.36 -9.63 9.10
CA ALA A 197 6.45 -8.90 9.97
C ALA A 197 6.59 -7.39 9.73
N PHE A 198 7.81 -6.88 9.62
CA PHE A 198 8.10 -5.49 9.29
C PHE A 198 7.55 -5.11 7.91
N ALA A 199 7.82 -5.91 6.89
CA ALA A 199 7.35 -5.68 5.53
C ALA A 199 5.81 -5.75 5.44
N SER A 200 5.18 -6.68 6.17
CA SER A 200 3.71 -6.76 6.25
C SER A 200 3.13 -5.54 6.95
N GLU A 201 3.77 -5.00 7.98
CA GLU A 201 3.31 -3.77 8.64
C GLU A 201 3.40 -2.57 7.67
N ALA A 202 4.49 -2.46 6.90
CA ALA A 202 4.61 -1.47 5.85
C ALA A 202 3.53 -1.60 4.77
N TYR A 203 3.16 -2.84 4.39
CA TYR A 203 2.03 -3.09 3.50
C TYR A 203 0.73 -2.53 4.07
N THR A 204 0.47 -2.65 5.37
CA THR A 204 -0.78 -2.10 5.95
C THR A 204 -0.84 -0.58 5.88
N MET A 205 0.31 0.13 5.91
CA MET A 205 0.36 1.56 5.62
C MET A 205 -0.02 1.85 4.16
N LEU A 206 0.56 1.12 3.22
CA LEU A 206 0.24 1.27 1.80
C LEU A 206 -1.26 0.97 1.52
N ASP A 207 -1.80 -0.10 2.12
CA ASP A 207 -3.21 -0.47 1.99
C ASP A 207 -4.13 0.65 2.50
N SER A 208 -3.78 1.30 3.61
CA SER A 208 -4.55 2.43 4.15
C SER A 208 -4.59 3.65 3.22
N ILE A 209 -3.52 3.86 2.44
CA ILE A 209 -3.39 4.95 1.45
C ILE A 209 -4.18 4.64 0.18
N ILE A 210 -4.20 3.39 -0.27
CA ILE A 210 -4.75 3.04 -1.58
C ILE A 210 -6.25 2.71 -1.50
N ASN A 211 -6.67 1.97 -0.47
CA ASN A 211 -8.00 1.36 -0.48
C ASN A 211 -9.06 2.12 0.32
N CYS A 212 -8.65 3.01 1.24
CA CYS A 212 -9.47 3.56 2.34
C CYS A 212 -10.12 2.43 3.16
N ARG A 213 -10.22 2.53 4.50
CA ARG A 213 -10.82 1.44 5.30
C ARG A 213 -12.34 1.34 5.08
N GLN A 214 -12.77 0.69 4.00
CA GLN A 214 -14.14 0.78 3.45
C GLN A 214 -15.27 0.33 4.41
N LYS A 215 -14.94 -0.38 5.49
CA LYS A 215 -15.89 -0.89 6.49
C LYS A 215 -15.79 -0.17 7.84
N ASP A 216 -15.04 0.92 7.92
CA ASP A 216 -14.87 1.65 9.17
C ASP A 216 -16.09 2.56 9.42
N PRO A 217 -16.84 2.37 10.52
CA PRO A 217 -18.02 3.18 10.84
C PRO A 217 -17.69 4.65 11.16
N ASN A 218 -16.40 5.00 11.27
CA ASN A 218 -15.94 6.38 11.45
C ASN A 218 -15.66 7.08 10.12
N ILE A 219 -15.68 6.35 9.00
CA ILE A 219 -15.44 6.91 7.67
C ILE A 219 -16.77 7.16 6.97
N SER A 220 -17.10 8.44 6.74
CA SER A 220 -18.29 8.79 5.96
C SER A 220 -18.14 8.40 4.49
N SER A 221 -19.27 8.12 3.83
CA SER A 221 -19.28 7.77 2.41
C SER A 221 -18.68 8.89 1.53
N ASP A 222 -18.88 10.15 1.89
CA ASP A 222 -18.29 11.28 1.16
C ASP A 222 -16.79 11.39 1.36
N MET A 223 -16.29 11.12 2.58
CA MET A 223 -14.85 11.04 2.82
C MET A 223 -14.20 9.93 2.00
N GLN A 224 -14.84 8.76 1.92
CA GLN A 224 -14.38 7.64 1.11
C GLN A 224 -14.35 7.98 -0.39
N LYS A 225 -15.38 8.65 -0.90
CA LYS A 225 -15.43 9.10 -2.31
C LYS A 225 -14.30 10.07 -2.63
N GLU A 226 -14.06 11.05 -1.77
CA GLU A 226 -12.97 12.03 -1.96
C GLU A 226 -11.60 11.37 -1.83
N HIS A 227 -11.41 10.44 -0.89
CA HIS A 227 -10.18 9.65 -0.78
C HIS A 227 -9.91 8.89 -2.08
N GLN A 228 -10.87 8.11 -2.57
CA GLN A 228 -10.71 7.34 -3.81
C GLN A 228 -10.42 8.23 -5.02
N LYS A 229 -11.04 9.42 -5.09
CA LYS A 229 -10.78 10.40 -6.15
C LYS A 229 -9.34 10.93 -6.10
N LEU A 230 -8.81 11.22 -4.91
CA LEU A 230 -7.42 11.64 -4.74
C LEU A 230 -6.45 10.53 -5.14
N VAL A 231 -6.68 9.29 -4.68
CA VAL A 231 -5.86 8.13 -5.03
C VAL A 231 -5.86 7.91 -6.54
N ALA A 232 -7.04 7.89 -7.18
CA ALA A 232 -7.16 7.74 -8.63
C ALA A 232 -6.35 8.81 -9.37
N LYS A 233 -6.53 10.08 -9.00
CA LYS A 233 -5.79 11.19 -9.61
C LYS A 233 -4.28 11.05 -9.45
N TRP A 234 -3.82 10.67 -8.25
CA TRP A 234 -2.38 10.55 -7.98
C TRP A 234 -1.76 9.37 -8.73
N ILE A 235 -2.42 8.21 -8.75
CA ILE A 235 -1.95 7.03 -9.51
C ILE A 235 -1.88 7.35 -11.00
N ASP A 236 -2.91 7.99 -11.56
CA ASP A 236 -2.94 8.34 -12.99
C ASP A 236 -1.79 9.31 -13.36
N ALA A 237 -1.55 10.32 -12.53
CA ALA A 237 -0.44 11.26 -12.72
C ALA A 237 0.95 10.60 -12.57
N ASN A 238 1.04 9.53 -11.77
CA ASN A 238 2.30 8.82 -11.45
C ASN A 238 2.39 7.44 -12.10
N TYR A 239 1.57 7.15 -13.10
CA TYR A 239 1.25 5.79 -13.54
C TYR A 239 2.49 4.92 -13.76
N GLU A 240 3.47 5.39 -14.54
CA GLU A 240 4.68 4.62 -14.88
C GLU A 240 5.53 4.31 -13.63
N LYS A 241 5.76 5.32 -12.78
CA LYS A 241 6.57 5.17 -11.56
C LYS A 241 5.87 4.28 -10.55
N PHE A 242 4.56 4.44 -10.38
CA PHE A 242 3.74 3.63 -9.48
C PHE A 242 3.76 2.15 -9.87
N TRP A 243 3.39 1.82 -11.12
CA TRP A 243 3.34 0.42 -11.55
C TRP A 243 4.71 -0.23 -11.59
N LYS A 244 5.76 0.47 -12.04
CA LYS A 244 7.13 -0.04 -11.96
C LYS A 244 7.52 -0.44 -10.54
N ARG A 245 7.16 0.36 -9.53
CA ARG A 245 7.45 0.06 -8.11
C ARG A 245 6.62 -1.11 -7.60
N ILE A 246 5.34 -1.20 -7.97
CA ILE A 246 4.47 -2.33 -7.58
C ILE A 246 4.93 -3.65 -8.23
N HIS A 247 5.23 -3.65 -9.53
CA HIS A 247 5.66 -4.83 -10.26
C HIS A 247 7.00 -5.40 -9.78
N ALA A 248 7.85 -4.59 -9.16
CA ALA A 248 9.09 -5.06 -8.56
C ALA A 248 8.88 -6.11 -7.45
N PHE A 249 7.68 -6.17 -6.86
CA PHE A 249 7.30 -7.17 -5.86
C PHE A 249 6.59 -8.39 -6.45
N LEU A 250 6.31 -8.37 -7.76
CA LEU A 250 5.58 -9.42 -8.49
C LEU A 250 6.54 -10.37 -9.22
N ASP A 251 7.65 -10.72 -8.58
CA ASP A 251 8.64 -11.69 -9.06
C ASP A 251 8.42 -13.06 -8.39
N PRO A 252 8.20 -14.16 -9.14
CA PRO A 252 8.13 -15.52 -8.60
C PRO A 252 9.24 -15.94 -7.63
N LYS A 253 10.40 -15.29 -7.65
CA LYS A 253 11.53 -15.55 -6.74
C LYS A 253 11.48 -14.76 -5.43
N GLY A 254 10.52 -13.83 -5.28
CA GLY A 254 10.37 -12.96 -4.13
C GLY A 254 9.60 -13.58 -2.96
N SER A 255 9.28 -12.76 -1.95
CA SER A 255 8.46 -13.18 -0.80
C SER A 255 7.03 -13.49 -1.24
N HIS A 256 6.59 -14.74 -1.03
CA HIS A 256 5.22 -15.16 -1.35
C HIS A 256 4.16 -14.32 -0.64
N LEU A 257 4.37 -13.95 0.63
CA LEU A 257 3.40 -13.14 1.38
C LEU A 257 3.25 -11.75 0.75
N ILE A 258 4.37 -11.08 0.47
CA ILE A 258 4.35 -9.74 -0.11
C ILE A 258 3.76 -9.78 -1.52
N MET A 259 4.08 -10.81 -2.31
CA MET A 259 3.51 -11.00 -3.63
C MET A 259 1.98 -11.18 -3.60
N GLU A 260 1.46 -11.99 -2.67
CA GLU A 260 0.01 -12.16 -2.46
C GLU A 260 -0.65 -10.82 -2.07
N GLN A 261 -0.05 -10.08 -1.13
CA GLN A 261 -0.52 -8.76 -0.69
C GLN A 261 -0.51 -7.73 -1.83
N MET A 262 0.55 -7.68 -2.63
CA MET A 262 0.66 -6.79 -3.79
C MET A 262 -0.37 -7.14 -4.86
N LEU A 263 -0.57 -8.42 -5.19
CA LEU A 263 -1.60 -8.83 -6.15
C LEU A 263 -3.00 -8.42 -5.69
N LYS A 264 -3.29 -8.56 -4.38
CA LYS A 264 -4.55 -8.11 -3.81
C LYS A 264 -4.73 -6.61 -3.99
N LEU A 265 -3.69 -5.82 -3.74
CA LEU A 265 -3.70 -4.38 -3.96
C LEU A 265 -3.91 -4.03 -5.44
N VAL A 266 -3.19 -4.69 -6.37
CA VAL A 266 -3.39 -4.51 -7.82
C VAL A 266 -4.84 -4.78 -8.19
N TYR A 267 -5.39 -5.92 -7.76
CA TYR A 267 -6.78 -6.27 -8.02
C TYR A 267 -7.76 -5.20 -7.49
N GLN A 268 -7.52 -4.69 -6.28
CA GLN A 268 -8.37 -3.65 -5.68
C GLN A 268 -8.28 -2.31 -6.44
N VAL A 269 -7.10 -1.91 -6.89
CA VAL A 269 -6.92 -0.72 -7.72
C VAL A 269 -7.70 -0.87 -9.02
N LEU A 270 -7.54 -1.99 -9.72
CA LEU A 270 -8.15 -2.21 -11.04
C LEU A 270 -9.68 -2.34 -10.99
N LYS A 271 -10.24 -2.97 -9.95
CA LYS A 271 -11.70 -3.13 -9.83
C LYS A 271 -12.43 -1.87 -9.33
N THR A 272 -11.70 -0.86 -8.87
CA THR A 272 -12.32 0.34 -8.30
C THR A 272 -12.93 1.20 -9.41
N HIS A 273 -14.22 1.50 -9.33
CA HIS A 273 -14.95 2.23 -10.39
C HIS A 273 -14.30 3.55 -10.81
N ARG A 274 -13.74 4.33 -9.87
CA ARG A 274 -13.06 5.60 -10.17
C ARG A 274 -11.75 5.42 -10.93
N ASN A 275 -11.17 4.22 -10.89
CA ASN A 275 -9.92 3.87 -11.55
C ASN A 275 -10.16 3.30 -12.94
N TYR A 276 -11.34 3.48 -13.56
CA TYR A 276 -11.65 2.94 -14.88
C TYR A 276 -10.57 3.27 -15.93
N ASN A 277 -10.11 4.52 -16.02
CA ASN A 277 -9.07 4.92 -16.98
C ASN A 277 -7.73 4.23 -16.68
N ILE A 278 -7.35 4.16 -15.41
CA ILE A 278 -6.13 3.46 -14.96
C ILE A 278 -6.23 1.97 -15.30
N MET A 279 -7.37 1.35 -15.04
CA MET A 279 -7.65 -0.05 -15.34
C MET A 279 -7.56 -0.30 -16.84
N MET A 280 -8.23 0.52 -17.66
CA MET A 280 -8.20 0.39 -19.12
C MET A 280 -6.79 0.56 -19.69
N LYS A 281 -5.99 1.47 -19.16
CA LYS A 281 -4.57 1.60 -19.54
C LYS A 281 -3.80 0.33 -19.16
N TYR A 282 -3.97 -0.15 -17.92
CA TYR A 282 -3.24 -1.31 -17.38
C TYR A 282 -3.52 -2.61 -18.14
N ILE A 283 -4.78 -2.89 -18.46
CA ILE A 283 -5.19 -4.14 -19.12
C ILE A 283 -4.87 -4.18 -20.62
N ASN A 284 -4.53 -3.04 -21.22
CA ASN A 284 -4.10 -2.95 -22.61
C ASN A 284 -2.57 -3.00 -22.78
N GLU A 285 -1.82 -3.13 -21.69
CA GLU A 285 -0.36 -3.25 -21.72
C GLU A 285 0.09 -4.74 -21.72
N PRO A 286 0.76 -5.21 -22.79
CA PRO A 286 1.17 -6.62 -22.91
C PRO A 286 2.12 -7.10 -21.81
N GLU A 287 2.98 -6.22 -21.29
CA GLU A 287 3.91 -6.59 -20.21
C GLU A 287 3.18 -6.89 -18.90
N ASN A 288 2.10 -6.16 -18.59
CA ASN A 288 1.28 -6.40 -17.41
C ASN A 288 0.61 -7.78 -17.47
N LEU A 289 0.09 -8.15 -18.65
CA LEU A 289 -0.48 -9.49 -18.87
C LEU A 289 0.59 -10.58 -18.66
N LYS A 290 1.79 -10.40 -19.21
CA LYS A 290 2.89 -11.37 -19.05
C LYS A 290 3.29 -11.57 -17.60
N ILE A 291 3.32 -10.50 -16.79
CA ILE A 291 3.58 -10.59 -15.34
C ILE A 291 2.52 -11.47 -14.69
N VAL A 292 1.24 -11.16 -14.90
CA VAL A 292 0.12 -11.91 -14.31
C VAL A 292 0.14 -13.38 -14.75
N MET A 293 0.36 -13.66 -16.05
CA MET A 293 0.43 -15.04 -16.56
C MET A 293 1.61 -15.84 -16.01
N LYS A 294 2.74 -15.21 -15.68
CA LYS A 294 3.85 -15.88 -14.97
C LYS A 294 3.42 -16.27 -13.55
N LEU A 295 2.68 -15.41 -12.86
CA LEU A 295 2.24 -15.63 -11.49
C LEU A 295 1.18 -16.73 -11.37
N LEU A 296 0.34 -16.93 -12.40
CA LEU A 296 -0.57 -18.09 -12.48
C LEU A 296 0.17 -19.44 -12.38
N ARG A 297 1.48 -19.48 -12.69
CA ARG A 297 2.29 -20.71 -12.67
C ARG A 297 3.03 -20.93 -11.35
N VAL A 298 2.97 -19.99 -10.41
CA VAL A 298 3.60 -20.14 -9.09
C VAL A 298 2.89 -21.26 -8.33
N GLN A 299 3.61 -22.12 -7.61
CA GLN A 299 3.00 -23.29 -6.93
C GLN A 299 2.09 -22.90 -5.75
N ASN A 300 2.26 -21.70 -5.19
CA ASN A 300 1.45 -21.22 -4.08
C ASN A 300 0.01 -20.91 -4.54
N LYS A 301 -0.95 -21.70 -4.07
CA LYS A 301 -2.38 -21.57 -4.40
C LYS A 301 -2.94 -20.16 -4.15
N LYS A 302 -2.57 -19.50 -3.04
CA LYS A 302 -3.08 -18.14 -2.73
C LYS A 302 -2.64 -17.12 -3.78
N ILE A 303 -1.39 -17.22 -4.22
CA ILE A 303 -0.83 -16.38 -5.28
C ILE A 303 -1.54 -16.67 -6.61
N GLN A 304 -1.75 -17.94 -6.96
CA GLN A 304 -2.47 -18.32 -8.17
C GLN A 304 -3.89 -17.74 -8.20
N VAL A 305 -4.63 -17.85 -7.11
CA VAL A 305 -6.00 -17.31 -6.98
C VAL A 305 -6.01 -15.79 -7.09
N MET A 306 -5.06 -15.10 -6.43
CA MET A 306 -4.98 -13.63 -6.56
C MET A 306 -4.53 -13.19 -7.96
N ALA A 307 -3.60 -13.91 -8.60
CA ALA A 307 -3.20 -13.65 -9.97
C ALA A 307 -4.36 -13.89 -10.95
N PHE A 308 -5.17 -14.92 -10.71
CA PHE A 308 -6.38 -15.21 -11.48
C PHE A 308 -7.41 -14.08 -11.38
N ASN A 309 -7.61 -13.51 -10.18
CA ASN A 309 -8.49 -12.35 -10.01
C ASN A 309 -8.04 -11.11 -10.80
N VAL A 310 -6.75 -10.92 -10.99
CA VAL A 310 -6.23 -9.86 -11.88
C VAL A 310 -6.38 -10.27 -13.34
N PHE A 311 -6.05 -11.52 -13.68
CA PHE A 311 -6.13 -12.07 -15.03
C PHE A 311 -7.53 -11.96 -15.64
N LYS A 312 -8.59 -12.25 -14.86
CA LYS A 312 -9.96 -12.17 -15.35
C LYS A 312 -10.36 -10.76 -15.82
N ILE A 313 -9.73 -9.71 -15.29
CA ILE A 313 -10.00 -8.32 -15.73
C ILE A 313 -9.48 -8.10 -17.16
N PHE A 314 -8.32 -8.66 -17.51
CA PHE A 314 -7.81 -8.63 -18.89
C PHE A 314 -8.76 -9.36 -19.85
N PHE A 315 -9.30 -10.49 -19.40
CA PHE A 315 -10.18 -11.33 -20.20
C PHE A 315 -11.57 -10.72 -20.38
N ALA A 316 -12.08 -10.05 -19.35
CA ALA A 316 -13.36 -9.35 -19.37
C ALA A 316 -13.35 -8.07 -20.20
N ASN A 317 -12.19 -7.55 -20.64
CA ASN A 317 -12.13 -6.38 -21.51
C ASN A 317 -12.80 -6.68 -22.87
N PRO A 318 -13.89 -6.01 -23.26
CA PRO A 318 -14.49 -6.23 -24.59
C PRO A 318 -13.63 -5.68 -25.72
N GLU A 319 -12.85 -4.63 -25.47
CA GLU A 319 -11.99 -3.94 -26.44
C GLU A 319 -10.53 -4.36 -26.26
N LYS A 320 -10.26 -5.66 -26.43
CA LYS A 320 -8.89 -6.18 -26.28
C LYS A 320 -8.00 -5.67 -27.40
N ASN A 321 -6.88 -5.02 -27.04
CA ASN A 321 -5.83 -4.68 -27.99
C ASN A 321 -5.30 -5.93 -28.71
N GLU A 322 -4.96 -5.82 -29.99
CA GLU A 322 -4.40 -6.93 -30.80
C GLU A 322 -3.18 -7.59 -30.13
N LYS A 323 -2.27 -6.80 -29.54
CA LYS A 323 -1.09 -7.34 -28.83
C LYS A 323 -1.45 -8.21 -27.63
N ILE A 324 -2.60 -7.96 -27.00
CA ILE A 324 -3.14 -8.80 -25.91
C ILE A 324 -3.69 -10.10 -26.49
N VAL A 325 -4.47 -10.01 -27.57
CA VAL A 325 -5.02 -11.18 -28.29
C VAL A 325 -3.90 -12.10 -28.77
N ASP A 326 -2.82 -11.53 -29.32
CA ASP A 326 -1.67 -12.29 -29.84
C ASP A 326 -0.89 -13.04 -28.73
N ILE A 327 -1.00 -12.60 -27.47
CA ILE A 327 -0.48 -13.34 -26.32
C ILE A 327 -1.46 -14.43 -25.85
N LEU A 328 -2.75 -14.13 -25.84
CA LEU A 328 -3.77 -15.05 -25.33
C LEU A 328 -4.01 -16.25 -26.26
N LEU A 329 -4.11 -16.04 -27.58
CA LEU A 329 -4.44 -17.09 -28.55
C LEU A 329 -3.45 -18.27 -28.53
N PRO A 330 -2.13 -18.06 -28.54
CA PRO A 330 -1.18 -19.19 -28.49
C PRO A 330 -1.18 -19.94 -27.15
N ASN A 331 -1.63 -19.30 -26.08
CA ASN A 331 -1.65 -19.88 -24.73
C ASN A 331 -3.03 -20.43 -24.35
N LEU A 332 -3.99 -20.37 -25.27
CA LEU A 332 -5.40 -20.60 -25.00
C LEU A 332 -5.70 -22.00 -24.44
N GLU A 333 -5.11 -23.05 -25.01
CA GLU A 333 -5.27 -24.42 -24.52
C GLU A 333 -4.67 -24.61 -23.12
N ARG A 334 -3.52 -23.97 -22.85
CA ARG A 334 -2.86 -24.03 -21.55
C ARG A 334 -3.67 -23.30 -20.48
N ILE A 335 -4.23 -22.14 -20.84
CA ILE A 335 -5.14 -21.39 -19.97
C ILE A 335 -6.37 -22.25 -19.68
N HIS A 336 -7.00 -22.86 -20.69
CA HIS A 336 -8.16 -23.74 -20.49
C HIS A 336 -7.86 -24.88 -19.51
N LYS A 337 -6.75 -25.59 -19.72
CA LYS A 337 -6.32 -26.70 -18.84
C LYS A 337 -6.05 -26.21 -17.42
N PHE A 338 -5.39 -25.06 -17.26
CA PHE A 338 -5.15 -24.46 -15.96
C PHE A 338 -6.45 -24.11 -15.22
N LEU A 339 -7.40 -23.47 -15.92
CA LEU A 339 -8.69 -23.08 -15.33
C LEU A 339 -9.52 -24.29 -14.88
N LYS A 340 -9.50 -25.37 -15.68
CA LYS A 340 -10.16 -26.63 -15.29
C LYS A 340 -9.55 -27.21 -14.01
N LEU A 341 -8.22 -27.32 -13.95
CA LEU A 341 -7.53 -27.82 -12.76
C LEU A 341 -7.74 -26.93 -11.53
N LEU A 342 -7.82 -25.61 -11.73
CA LEU A 342 -8.08 -24.66 -10.65
C LEU A 342 -9.53 -24.77 -10.12
N GLY A 343 -10.49 -25.08 -10.99
CA GLY A 343 -11.90 -25.29 -10.63
C GLY A 343 -12.18 -26.63 -9.96
N GLU A 344 -11.35 -27.65 -10.20
CA GLU A 344 -11.39 -28.96 -9.55
C GLU A 344 -10.68 -28.96 -8.17
N ASP A 345 -10.21 -27.81 -7.68
CA ASP A 345 -9.52 -27.71 -6.40
C ASP A 345 -10.54 -27.64 -5.24
N ASP A 346 -10.59 -28.70 -4.43
CA ASP A 346 -11.49 -28.83 -3.26
C ASP A 346 -11.39 -27.64 -2.28
N ASP A 347 -10.23 -26.96 -2.19
CA ASP A 347 -10.06 -25.80 -1.31
C ASP A 347 -10.77 -24.53 -1.86
N LEU A 348 -11.18 -24.54 -3.13
CA LEU A 348 -11.73 -23.41 -3.88
C LEU A 348 -13.17 -23.66 -4.38
N GLU A 349 -13.73 -24.84 -4.11
CA GLU A 349 -15.05 -25.29 -4.55
C GLU A 349 -16.15 -24.27 -4.19
N GLY A 350 -17.03 -23.95 -5.17
CA GLY A 350 -18.15 -23.01 -5.03
C GLY A 350 -17.82 -21.51 -5.01
N LYS A 351 -16.54 -21.11 -4.99
CA LYS A 351 -16.15 -19.66 -4.97
C LYS A 351 -15.86 -19.06 -6.34
N PHE A 352 -15.58 -19.90 -7.34
CA PHE A 352 -15.09 -19.47 -8.65
C PHE A 352 -15.82 -20.12 -9.84
N GLU A 353 -16.85 -20.94 -9.60
CA GLU A 353 -17.53 -21.69 -10.66
C GLU A 353 -18.17 -20.76 -11.70
N ASP A 354 -18.86 -19.71 -11.24
CA ASP A 354 -19.43 -18.66 -12.11
C ASP A 354 -18.33 -17.89 -12.89
N ASP A 355 -17.24 -17.51 -12.20
CA ASP A 355 -16.10 -16.81 -12.83
C ASP A 355 -15.44 -17.69 -13.90
N LEU A 356 -15.31 -18.99 -13.63
CA LEU A 356 -14.74 -19.98 -14.55
C LEU A 356 -15.64 -20.19 -15.76
N GLN A 357 -16.96 -20.29 -15.56
CA GLN A 357 -17.92 -20.45 -16.65
C GLN A 357 -17.87 -19.24 -17.60
N VAL A 358 -17.94 -18.02 -17.07
CA VAL A 358 -17.85 -16.78 -17.87
C VAL A 358 -16.54 -16.72 -18.66
N LEU A 359 -15.43 -17.11 -18.03
CA LEU A 359 -14.13 -17.15 -18.73
C LEU A 359 -14.08 -18.23 -19.80
N GLN A 360 -14.70 -19.39 -19.60
CA GLN A 360 -14.78 -20.44 -20.62
C GLN A 360 -15.56 -19.96 -21.84
N GLU A 361 -16.69 -19.27 -21.65
CA GLU A 361 -17.47 -18.67 -22.73
C GLU A 361 -16.65 -17.67 -23.52
N GLN A 362 -15.97 -16.75 -22.83
CA GLN A 362 -15.07 -15.77 -23.45
C GLN A 362 -13.88 -16.44 -24.17
N LEU A 363 -13.41 -17.59 -23.67
CA LEU A 363 -12.32 -18.35 -24.29
C LEU A 363 -12.77 -18.99 -25.59
N ASP A 364 -13.99 -19.51 -25.62
CA ASP A 364 -14.59 -20.07 -26.83
C ASP A 364 -14.87 -19.01 -27.89
N GLU A 365 -15.22 -17.78 -27.49
CA GLU A 365 -15.28 -16.63 -28.40
C GLU A 365 -13.91 -16.31 -29.01
N LEU A 366 -12.84 -16.29 -28.21
CA LEU A 366 -11.49 -16.10 -28.72
C LEU A 366 -11.06 -17.24 -29.68
N LYS A 367 -11.44 -18.50 -29.41
CA LYS A 367 -11.21 -19.62 -30.35
C LYS A 367 -11.93 -19.40 -31.68
N LYS A 368 -13.16 -18.87 -31.67
CA LYS A 368 -13.92 -18.55 -32.90
C LYS A 368 -13.21 -17.46 -33.70
N LEU A 369 -12.69 -16.43 -33.03
CA LEU A 369 -11.89 -15.38 -33.67
C LEU A 369 -10.59 -15.93 -34.28
N GLN A 370 -9.89 -16.83 -33.57
CA GLN A 370 -8.69 -17.50 -34.09
C GLN A 370 -8.96 -18.28 -35.38
N LYS A 371 -10.03 -19.08 -35.40
CA LYS A 371 -10.46 -19.82 -36.60
C LYS A 371 -10.85 -18.88 -37.76
N THR A 372 -11.37 -17.70 -37.44
CA THR A 372 -11.74 -16.70 -38.45
C THR A 372 -10.50 -16.04 -39.06
N ARG A 373 -9.50 -15.69 -38.23
CA ARG A 373 -8.20 -15.17 -38.71
C ARG A 373 -7.47 -16.18 -39.59
N GLN A 374 -7.41 -17.45 -39.17
CA GLN A 374 -6.77 -18.52 -39.96
C GLN A 374 -7.43 -18.76 -41.33
N LYS A 375 -8.75 -18.54 -41.44
CA LYS A 375 -9.48 -18.64 -42.72
C LYS A 375 -9.24 -17.44 -43.65
N GLN A 376 -8.89 -16.27 -43.10
CA GLN A 376 -8.59 -15.06 -43.89
C GLN A 376 -7.13 -15.04 -44.40
N GLU A 377 -6.23 -15.80 -43.77
CA GLU A 377 -4.82 -15.93 -44.17
C GLU A 377 -4.54 -17.11 -45.14
N GLU A 378 -5.54 -17.93 -45.49
CA GLU A 378 -5.37 -18.93 -46.56
C GLU A 378 -5.25 -18.23 -47.93
N PRO A 379 -4.15 -18.44 -48.68
CA PRO A 379 -3.95 -17.74 -49.95
C PRO A 379 -4.95 -18.25 -51.00
N ILE A 380 -5.54 -17.30 -51.73
CA ILE A 380 -6.30 -17.49 -52.98
C ILE A 380 -5.37 -18.21 -53.99
N SER A 381 -5.26 -19.52 -53.87
CA SER A 381 -4.44 -20.38 -54.74
C SER A 381 -5.17 -21.69 -55.04
N LYS A 382 -6.51 -21.64 -55.08
CA LYS A 382 -7.35 -22.75 -55.55
C LYS A 382 -8.57 -22.26 -56.33
N SER A 383 -8.35 -21.50 -57.40
CA SER A 383 -9.35 -21.42 -58.49
C SER A 383 -8.72 -20.93 -59.81
N LEU A 384 -7.87 -21.76 -60.42
CA LEU A 384 -7.64 -21.72 -61.86
C LEU A 384 -7.57 -23.17 -62.34
N THR A 385 -8.72 -23.81 -62.41
CA THR A 385 -8.91 -24.96 -63.29
C THR A 385 -8.89 -24.44 -64.73
N VAL A 386 -7.80 -24.71 -65.44
CA VAL A 386 -7.71 -24.46 -66.89
C VAL A 386 -8.55 -25.54 -67.59
N PRO A 387 -9.54 -25.19 -68.43
CA PRO A 387 -10.27 -26.18 -69.22
C PRO A 387 -9.39 -26.74 -70.34
N SER A 388 -9.35 -28.06 -70.47
CA SER A 388 -8.75 -28.76 -71.60
C SER A 388 -9.66 -28.67 -72.83
N TYR A 389 -9.15 -28.13 -73.94
CA TYR A 389 -9.68 -28.42 -75.28
C TYR A 389 -8.53 -28.65 -76.26
N LEU A 390 -8.66 -29.74 -77.03
CA LEU A 390 -7.80 -30.19 -78.12
C LEU A 390 -7.76 -29.20 -79.29
N GLY A 391 -6.65 -29.22 -80.02
CA GLY A 391 -6.58 -28.79 -81.43
C GLY A 391 -5.17 -28.94 -82.02
N ASP A 392 -4.98 -29.97 -82.84
CA ASP A 392 -3.78 -30.27 -83.64
C ASP A 392 -3.23 -29.08 -84.44
N SER A 393 -1.90 -28.95 -84.56
CA SER A 393 -1.19 -28.97 -85.87
C SER A 393 0.34 -28.80 -85.79
N LYS A 394 0.96 -29.59 -86.66
CA LYS A 394 2.35 -29.84 -87.08
C LYS A 394 3.37 -28.67 -87.19
N GLN A 395 4.65 -29.10 -87.09
CA GLN A 395 5.83 -28.80 -87.96
C GLN A 395 6.77 -27.61 -87.68
N GLY A 396 8.08 -27.97 -87.56
CA GLY A 396 9.29 -27.21 -87.95
C GLY A 396 9.64 -25.98 -87.10
N ASP A 397 10.88 -25.58 -86.84
CA ASP A 397 12.19 -25.98 -87.30
C ASP A 397 13.25 -25.50 -86.28
N LYS A 398 14.48 -25.92 -86.51
CA LYS A 398 15.73 -25.64 -85.78
C LYS A 398 16.07 -24.15 -85.62
N GLU A 399 16.85 -23.85 -84.58
CA GLU A 399 18.13 -23.10 -84.55
C GLU A 399 18.25 -22.42 -83.17
N GLU A 400 19.04 -22.96 -82.24
CA GLU A 400 20.48 -22.70 -82.06
C GLU A 400 20.86 -21.21 -82.11
N VAL A 401 21.34 -20.65 -81.00
CA VAL A 401 22.69 -20.04 -80.88
C VAL A 401 22.82 -19.28 -79.54
N LYS A 402 23.67 -19.85 -78.68
CA LYS A 402 24.80 -19.28 -77.89
C LYS A 402 24.66 -17.91 -77.21
N GLY A 403 25.21 -17.84 -75.99
CA GLY A 403 26.00 -16.67 -75.58
C GLY A 403 25.91 -16.24 -74.12
N THR A 404 26.41 -17.09 -73.22
CA THR A 404 26.90 -16.77 -71.86
C THR A 404 28.02 -15.69 -71.88
N PRO A 405 28.57 -15.24 -70.73
CA PRO A 405 28.04 -14.44 -69.61
C PRO A 405 29.09 -13.33 -69.25
N ILE A 406 29.33 -13.05 -67.96
CA ILE A 406 30.39 -12.20 -67.32
C ILE A 406 29.78 -10.91 -66.74
N GLY A 407 29.99 -10.54 -65.48
CA GLY A 407 30.89 -11.04 -64.46
C GLY A 407 30.85 -10.13 -63.23
N ASN A 408 31.41 -10.65 -62.13
CA ASN A 408 31.26 -10.22 -60.75
C ASN A 408 32.09 -8.99 -60.33
N SER A 409 31.65 -8.41 -59.20
CA SER A 409 32.39 -8.00 -57.99
C SER A 409 33.54 -6.99 -58.02
N ASN A 410 33.46 -5.99 -57.12
CA ASN A 410 34.39 -5.72 -55.98
C ASN A 410 33.98 -4.37 -55.33
N THR A 411 33.56 -4.27 -54.06
CA THR A 411 34.33 -4.15 -52.78
C THR A 411 35.47 -3.12 -52.76
N MET A 412 35.32 -2.02 -52.00
CA MET A 412 35.97 -1.75 -50.69
C MET A 412 35.82 -0.27 -50.24
N GLU A 413 35.54 -0.08 -48.93
CA GLU A 413 36.09 0.91 -47.97
C GLU A 413 36.15 2.42 -48.31
N THR A 414 35.84 3.42 -47.45
CA THR A 414 36.14 3.66 -46.03
C THR A 414 35.35 4.90 -45.53
N SER A 415 35.29 5.06 -44.20
CA SER A 415 35.34 6.32 -43.42
C SER A 415 34.11 6.75 -42.60
N VAL A 416 34.38 6.90 -41.30
CA VAL A 416 33.58 7.43 -40.18
C VAL A 416 33.91 8.93 -40.06
N PRO A 417 33.05 9.78 -39.47
CA PRO A 417 33.33 10.19 -38.10
C PRO A 417 32.09 10.35 -37.20
N SER A 418 32.33 10.02 -35.93
CA SER A 418 31.54 10.37 -34.75
C SER A 418 31.38 11.89 -34.58
N ASN A 419 30.26 12.34 -34.00
CA ASN A 419 30.29 13.49 -33.11
C ASN A 419 29.20 13.40 -32.03
N GLN A 420 29.59 13.88 -30.86
CA GLN A 420 29.00 13.71 -29.54
C GLN A 420 28.55 15.09 -29.01
N GLN A 421 27.65 15.08 -28.01
CA GLN A 421 27.28 16.17 -27.08
C GLN A 421 26.33 17.24 -27.64
N VAL A 422 25.26 17.65 -26.93
CA VAL A 422 25.17 18.07 -25.51
C VAL A 422 24.04 17.38 -24.74
#